data_AF-A0A7X7T6S7-F1
#
_entry.id   AF-A0A7X7T6S7-F1
#
_cell.length_a   1.000
_cell.length_b   1.000
_cell.length_c   1.000
_cell.angle_alpha   90.00
_cell.angle_beta   90.00
_cell.angle_gamma   90.00
#
_symmetry.space_group_name_H-M   'P 1'
#
loop_
_entity.id
_entity.type
_entity.pdbx_description
1 polymer ?
#
loop_
_entity_poly.entity_id
_entity_poly.type
_entity_poly.pdbx_seq_one_letter_code
_entity_poly.pdbx_strand_id
1 'polypeptide(L)'
;MGRWVAVLVLGAVGGAALTAPAVNALVAHWLPGAGWPFSRVFDRLAVLFALVLIAALRKRLGIERLVSAWRAEGWWVWLRQAPVGFVAAGAPALAVLPLVVAHTPVGWAGRTWQMALWVLVRAVPGAVLVSALEESFFRVTVFGGLARRWPMSVALGTSSALYGAVHFITPDRSFVATSASPLEGLRYLGSVLGRLLTTPTLVAVAGLSLMGAVLCVVLWRTGSLALCVGMHAGWFAVTKVAIYLSTLEAGAPAAGSIGKRLLLLGSPWVWLAAVLTAVFVLLQRPPGRESRAESRK
;
A
#
# COMPACT_ATOMS: atom_id res chain seq x y z
N MET A 1 4.20 -6.06 20.36
CA MET A 1 3.73 -6.13 18.97
C MET A 1 4.66 -5.36 18.04
N GLY A 2 4.92 -4.06 18.28
CA GLY A 2 5.87 -3.28 17.46
C GLY A 2 7.22 -3.98 17.22
N ARG A 3 7.87 -4.51 18.28
CA ARG A 3 9.11 -5.30 18.12
C ARG A 3 8.98 -6.51 17.17
N TRP A 4 7.82 -7.16 17.14
CA TRP A 4 7.61 -8.35 16.31
C TRP A 4 7.29 -7.99 14.85
N VAL A 5 6.66 -6.84 14.61
CA VAL A 5 6.53 -6.28 13.26
C VAL A 5 7.90 -5.88 12.72
N ALA A 6 8.74 -5.25 13.56
CA ALA A 6 10.12 -4.95 13.19
C ALA A 6 10.92 -6.23 12.88
N VAL A 7 10.81 -7.28 13.71
CA VAL A 7 11.41 -8.59 13.44
C VAL A 7 10.89 -9.20 12.13
N LEU A 8 9.59 -9.11 11.85
CA LEU A 8 9.03 -9.59 10.59
C LEU A 8 9.65 -8.87 9.38
N VAL A 9 9.64 -7.53 9.40
CA VAL A 9 10.10 -6.72 8.26
C VAL A 9 11.62 -6.84 8.09
N LEU A 10 12.39 -6.59 9.16
CA LEU A 10 13.85 -6.65 9.12
C LEU A 10 14.35 -8.08 8.90
N GLY A 11 13.68 -9.08 9.47
CA GLY A 11 14.02 -10.49 9.26
C GLY A 11 13.75 -10.93 7.83
N ALA A 12 12.62 -10.51 7.23
CA ALA A 12 12.29 -10.84 5.85
C ALA A 12 13.26 -10.18 4.85
N VAL A 13 13.47 -8.88 4.98
CA VAL A 13 14.34 -8.11 4.10
C VAL A 13 15.81 -8.47 4.31
N GLY A 14 16.25 -8.62 5.56
CA GLY A 14 17.61 -9.04 5.90
C GLY A 14 17.91 -10.46 5.44
N GLY A 15 16.99 -11.40 5.67
CA GLY A 15 17.11 -12.77 5.17
C GLY A 15 17.25 -12.81 3.65
N ALA A 16 16.41 -12.06 2.94
CA ALA A 16 16.51 -11.92 1.48
C ALA A 16 17.83 -11.30 1.04
N ALA A 17 18.28 -10.21 1.68
CA ALA A 17 19.55 -9.56 1.35
C ALA A 17 20.75 -10.48 1.53
N LEU A 18 20.76 -11.29 2.59
CA LEU A 18 21.89 -12.18 2.86
C LEU A 18 21.92 -13.41 1.94
N THR A 19 20.77 -13.86 1.45
CA THR A 19 20.66 -15.13 0.70
C THR A 19 20.44 -14.96 -0.81
N ALA A 20 19.90 -13.83 -1.28
CA ALA A 20 19.60 -13.59 -2.69
C ALA A 20 20.82 -13.72 -3.62
N PRO A 21 22.03 -13.23 -3.28
CA PRO A 21 23.21 -13.44 -4.12
C PRO A 21 23.54 -14.91 -4.37
N ALA A 22 23.52 -15.73 -3.33
CA ALA A 22 23.79 -17.16 -3.43
C ALA A 22 22.69 -17.90 -4.22
N VAL A 23 21.41 -17.61 -3.96
CA VAL A 23 20.28 -18.21 -4.70
C VAL A 23 20.29 -17.78 -6.16
N ASN A 24 20.63 -16.51 -6.45
CA ASN A 24 20.73 -16.02 -7.82
C ASN A 24 21.86 -16.72 -8.59
N ALA A 25 23.02 -16.91 -7.97
CA ALA A 25 24.13 -17.67 -8.55
C ALA A 25 23.75 -19.14 -8.80
N LEU A 26 23.04 -19.77 -7.85
CA LEU A 26 22.52 -21.13 -7.99
C LEU A 26 21.55 -21.23 -9.17
N VAL A 27 20.57 -20.32 -9.28
CA VAL A 27 19.62 -20.29 -10.40
C VAL A 27 20.35 -20.10 -11.72
N ALA A 28 21.34 -19.20 -11.79
CA ALA A 28 22.14 -18.98 -12.99
C ALA A 28 22.96 -20.22 -13.40
N HIS A 29 23.42 -21.01 -12.43
CA HIS A 29 24.17 -22.25 -12.67
C HIS A 29 23.28 -23.39 -13.19
N TRP A 30 22.12 -23.62 -12.57
CA TRP A 30 21.24 -24.74 -12.92
C TRP A 30 20.28 -24.44 -14.07
N LEU A 31 19.97 -23.16 -14.30
CA LEU A 31 19.09 -22.71 -15.38
C LEU A 31 19.80 -21.65 -16.23
N PRO A 32 20.92 -22.01 -16.90
CA PRO A 32 21.63 -21.08 -17.77
C PRO A 32 20.67 -20.59 -18.85
N GLY A 33 20.56 -19.26 -18.99
CA GLY A 33 19.65 -18.62 -19.95
C GLY A 33 18.27 -18.22 -19.41
N ALA A 34 17.94 -18.50 -18.13
CA ALA A 34 16.68 -18.04 -17.54
C ALA A 34 16.52 -16.49 -17.55
N GLY A 35 17.63 -15.74 -17.53
CA GLY A 35 17.65 -14.28 -17.64
C GLY A 35 16.87 -13.56 -16.54
N TRP A 36 16.77 -14.16 -15.34
CA TRP A 36 16.01 -13.55 -14.25
C TRP A 36 16.75 -12.34 -13.69
N PRO A 37 16.08 -11.18 -13.55
CA PRO A 37 16.69 -10.03 -12.89
C PRO A 37 16.91 -10.35 -11.41
N PHE A 38 18.02 -9.91 -10.85
CA PHE A 38 18.36 -10.10 -9.43
C PHE A 38 17.21 -9.66 -8.51
N SER A 39 16.58 -8.55 -8.86
CA SER A 39 15.43 -7.98 -8.16
C SER A 39 14.29 -8.99 -7.96
N ARG A 40 14.05 -9.86 -8.95
CA ARG A 40 13.01 -10.90 -8.88
C ARG A 40 13.37 -11.98 -7.86
N VAL A 41 14.63 -12.41 -7.81
CA VAL A 41 15.08 -13.42 -6.82
C VAL A 41 14.94 -12.84 -5.42
N PHE A 42 15.41 -11.61 -5.21
CA PHE A 42 15.28 -10.91 -3.93
C PHE A 42 13.82 -10.79 -3.48
N ASP A 43 12.92 -10.31 -4.34
CA ASP A 43 11.50 -10.12 -4.01
C ASP A 43 10.83 -11.44 -3.57
N ARG A 44 11.14 -12.55 -4.26
CA ARG A 44 10.58 -13.87 -3.93
C ARG A 44 11.09 -14.38 -2.58
N LEU A 45 12.37 -14.18 -2.30
CA LEU A 45 12.96 -14.55 -1.01
C LEU A 45 12.38 -13.69 0.12
N ALA A 46 12.22 -12.39 -0.08
CA ALA A 46 11.63 -11.50 0.92
C ALA A 46 10.21 -11.95 1.28
N VAL A 47 9.38 -12.28 0.27
CA VAL A 47 8.04 -12.85 0.50
C VAL A 47 8.12 -14.20 1.21
N LEU A 48 9.02 -15.10 0.81
CA LEU A 48 9.17 -16.40 1.45
C LEU A 48 9.55 -16.28 2.93
N PHE A 49 10.55 -15.47 3.26
CA PHE A 49 10.93 -15.20 4.65
C PHE A 49 9.79 -14.54 5.41
N ALA A 50 9.06 -13.60 4.80
CA ALA A 50 7.89 -12.99 5.43
C ALA A 50 6.81 -14.03 5.77
N LEU A 51 6.51 -14.96 4.86
CA LEU A 51 5.54 -16.04 5.08
C LEU A 51 5.98 -16.97 6.22
N VAL A 52 7.25 -17.39 6.23
CA VAL A 52 7.82 -18.23 7.29
C VAL A 52 7.74 -17.50 8.64
N LEU A 53 8.14 -16.23 8.69
CA LEU A 53 8.09 -15.42 9.91
C LEU A 53 6.65 -15.14 10.36
N ILE A 54 5.70 -14.92 9.45
CA ILE A 54 4.28 -14.78 9.80
C ILE A 54 3.76 -16.07 10.44
N ALA A 55 4.08 -17.24 9.85
CA ALA A 55 3.67 -18.52 10.40
C ALA A 55 4.27 -18.77 11.80
N ALA A 56 5.58 -18.54 11.94
CA ALA A 56 6.31 -18.73 13.20
C ALA A 56 5.87 -17.73 14.29
N LEU A 57 5.58 -16.48 13.91
CA LEU A 57 5.24 -15.40 14.83
C LEU A 57 3.73 -15.14 14.93
N ARG A 58 2.87 -16.02 14.41
CA ARG A 58 1.40 -15.78 14.27
C ARG A 58 0.73 -15.26 15.54
N LYS A 59 1.05 -15.85 16.70
CA LYS A 59 0.51 -15.44 18.01
C LYS A 59 1.05 -14.06 18.44
N ARG A 60 2.32 -13.80 18.16
CA ARG A 60 3.03 -12.56 18.54
C ARG A 60 2.65 -11.37 17.64
N LEU A 61 2.32 -11.64 16.39
CA LEU A 61 1.78 -10.68 15.41
C LEU A 61 0.29 -10.39 15.64
N GLY A 62 -0.40 -11.22 16.45
CA GLY A 62 -1.81 -11.03 16.75
C GLY A 62 -2.72 -11.40 15.58
N ILE A 63 -2.34 -12.41 14.78
CA ILE A 63 -3.16 -12.90 13.66
C ILE A 63 -4.58 -13.31 14.12
N GLU A 64 -4.72 -13.83 15.34
CA GLU A 64 -6.03 -14.13 15.94
C GLU A 64 -6.94 -12.89 16.00
N ARG A 65 -6.36 -11.70 16.21
CA ARG A 65 -7.12 -10.43 16.23
C ARG A 65 -7.60 -10.02 14.84
N LEU A 66 -6.86 -10.37 13.79
CA LEU A 66 -7.34 -10.17 12.42
C LEU A 66 -8.60 -10.98 12.19
N VAL A 67 -8.57 -12.27 12.53
CA VAL A 67 -9.74 -13.15 12.40
C VAL A 67 -10.90 -12.63 13.24
N SER A 68 -10.66 -12.19 14.48
CA SER A 68 -11.70 -11.59 15.32
C SER A 68 -12.27 -10.30 14.71
N ALA A 69 -11.44 -9.42 14.15
CA ALA A 69 -11.90 -8.17 13.53
C ALA A 69 -12.82 -8.45 12.33
N TRP A 70 -12.42 -9.37 11.45
CA TRP A 70 -13.24 -9.78 10.30
C TRP A 70 -14.56 -10.40 10.71
N ARG A 71 -14.57 -11.25 11.76
CA ARG A 71 -15.79 -11.88 12.27
C ARG A 71 -16.73 -10.90 12.97
N ALA A 72 -16.19 -9.93 13.71
CA ALA A 72 -16.96 -9.01 14.52
C ALA A 72 -17.84 -8.06 13.70
N GLU A 73 -17.43 -7.70 12.48
CA GLU A 73 -18.23 -6.82 11.62
C GLU A 73 -19.43 -7.52 10.99
N GLY A 74 -19.33 -8.82 10.69
CA GLY A 74 -20.38 -9.56 10.00
C GLY A 74 -20.52 -9.15 8.52
N TRP A 75 -20.89 -10.09 7.67
CA TRP A 75 -20.86 -9.91 6.20
C TRP A 75 -21.83 -8.82 5.69
N TRP A 76 -22.93 -8.55 6.41
CA TRP A 76 -23.87 -7.49 6.06
C TRP A 76 -23.26 -6.09 6.21
N VAL A 77 -22.40 -5.87 7.20
CA VAL A 77 -21.66 -4.62 7.35
C VAL A 77 -20.68 -4.46 6.20
N TRP A 78 -20.01 -5.54 5.79
CA TRP A 78 -19.13 -5.55 4.62
C TRP A 78 -19.86 -5.11 3.35
N LEU A 79 -21.02 -5.71 3.05
CA LEU A 79 -21.81 -5.35 1.88
C LEU A 79 -22.32 -3.91 1.90
N ARG A 80 -22.59 -3.35 3.07
CA ARG A 80 -23.08 -1.96 3.18
C ARG A 80 -21.95 -0.94 3.16
N GLN A 81 -20.85 -1.20 3.85
CA GLN A 81 -19.82 -0.19 4.10
C GLN A 81 -18.68 -0.21 3.11
N ALA A 82 -18.32 -1.36 2.52
CA ALA A 82 -17.27 -1.40 1.52
C ALA A 82 -17.65 -0.62 0.24
N PRO A 83 -18.87 -0.72 -0.32
CA PRO A 83 -19.27 0.11 -1.46
C PRO A 83 -19.33 1.60 -1.13
N VAL A 84 -19.81 1.96 0.07
CA VAL A 84 -19.84 3.35 0.55
C VAL A 84 -18.42 3.91 0.62
N GLY A 85 -17.46 3.15 1.19
CA GLY A 85 -16.07 3.54 1.23
C GLY A 85 -15.47 3.72 -0.17
N PHE A 86 -15.75 2.76 -1.06
CA PHE A 86 -15.28 2.80 -2.44
C PHE A 86 -15.71 4.07 -3.15
N VAL A 87 -16.98 4.45 -3.05
CA VAL A 87 -17.51 5.67 -3.67
C VAL A 87 -16.97 6.92 -2.97
N ALA A 88 -16.93 6.94 -1.63
CA ALA A 88 -16.48 8.09 -0.85
C ALA A 88 -15.02 8.48 -1.09
N ALA A 89 -14.16 7.51 -1.40
CA ALA A 89 -12.76 7.74 -1.76
C ALA A 89 -12.56 7.87 -3.27
N GLY A 90 -13.22 7.02 -4.05
CA GLY A 90 -13.08 6.95 -5.50
C GLY A 90 -13.65 8.17 -6.23
N ALA A 91 -14.83 8.66 -5.85
CA ALA A 91 -15.46 9.78 -6.55
C ALA A 91 -14.64 11.08 -6.45
N PRO A 92 -14.17 11.52 -5.26
CA PRO A 92 -13.28 12.69 -5.19
C PRO A 92 -11.98 12.49 -5.97
N ALA A 93 -11.37 11.29 -5.90
CA ALA A 93 -10.13 11.00 -6.62
C ALA A 93 -10.32 11.03 -8.15
N LEU A 94 -11.46 10.57 -8.65
CA LEU A 94 -11.80 10.65 -10.06
C LEU A 94 -12.08 12.10 -10.50
N ALA A 95 -12.78 12.87 -9.67
CA ALA A 95 -13.13 14.26 -9.95
C ALA A 95 -11.90 15.18 -10.08
N VAL A 96 -10.83 14.92 -9.31
CA VAL A 96 -9.59 15.71 -9.39
C VAL A 96 -8.66 15.27 -10.52
N LEU A 97 -8.91 14.15 -11.20
CA LEU A 97 -8.00 13.60 -12.21
C LEU A 97 -7.70 14.58 -13.36
N PRO A 98 -8.68 15.33 -13.93
CA PRO A 98 -8.39 16.34 -14.95
C PRO A 98 -7.45 17.44 -14.45
N LEU A 99 -7.54 17.84 -13.18
CA LEU A 99 -6.64 18.83 -12.57
C LEU A 99 -5.22 18.29 -12.43
N VAL A 100 -5.07 17.01 -12.09
CA VAL A 100 -3.76 16.35 -12.05
C VAL A 100 -3.11 16.36 -13.43
N VAL A 101 -3.84 15.96 -14.47
CA VAL A 101 -3.35 15.96 -15.85
C VAL A 101 -3.01 17.38 -16.31
N ALA A 102 -3.80 18.39 -15.95
CA ALA A 102 -3.55 19.79 -16.33
C ALA A 102 -2.32 20.44 -15.65
N HIS A 103 -1.86 19.91 -14.50
CA HIS A 103 -0.82 20.56 -13.68
C HIS A 103 0.39 19.66 -13.39
N THR A 104 0.51 18.52 -14.06
CA THR A 104 1.67 17.63 -13.94
C THR A 104 2.16 17.23 -15.33
N PRO A 105 3.40 16.73 -15.49
CA PRO A 105 3.92 16.17 -16.75
C PRO A 105 3.24 14.85 -17.18
N VAL A 106 1.92 14.80 -17.09
CA VAL A 106 1.06 13.67 -17.41
C VAL A 106 0.03 14.18 -18.42
N GLY A 107 0.02 13.59 -19.61
CA GLY A 107 -0.93 13.93 -20.67
C GLY A 107 -2.06 12.90 -20.79
N TRP A 108 -3.12 13.24 -21.54
CA TRP A 108 -4.16 12.27 -21.91
C TRP A 108 -3.68 11.38 -23.06
N ALA A 109 -3.87 10.06 -22.91
CA ALA A 109 -3.40 9.06 -23.87
C ALA A 109 -4.32 8.87 -25.10
N GLY A 110 -5.35 9.70 -25.29
CA GLY A 110 -6.35 9.56 -26.37
C GLY A 110 -7.14 8.24 -26.32
N ARG A 111 -7.28 7.63 -25.13
CA ARG A 111 -7.97 6.34 -24.95
C ARG A 111 -9.49 6.54 -24.82
N THR A 112 -10.25 5.53 -25.24
CA THR A 112 -11.72 5.58 -25.18
C THR A 112 -12.26 5.30 -23.77
N TRP A 113 -13.42 5.88 -23.44
CA TRP A 113 -14.06 5.72 -22.14
C TRP A 113 -14.56 4.28 -21.93
N GLN A 114 -14.98 3.58 -22.99
CA GLN A 114 -15.41 2.18 -22.89
C GLN A 114 -14.28 1.29 -22.37
N MET A 115 -13.05 1.56 -22.83
CA MET A 115 -11.87 0.81 -22.40
C MET A 115 -11.45 1.19 -20.98
N ALA A 116 -11.65 2.44 -20.57
CA ALA A 116 -11.46 2.86 -19.18
C ALA A 116 -12.42 2.14 -18.23
N LEU A 117 -13.69 2.02 -18.62
CA LEU A 117 -14.70 1.26 -17.88
C LEU A 117 -14.31 -0.22 -17.78
N TRP A 118 -13.82 -0.80 -18.87
CA TRP A 118 -13.33 -2.17 -18.87
C TRP A 118 -12.14 -2.38 -17.92
N VAL A 119 -11.18 -1.44 -17.91
CA VAL A 119 -10.06 -1.45 -16.97
C VAL A 119 -10.56 -1.35 -15.53
N LEU A 120 -11.55 -0.50 -15.26
CA LEU A 120 -12.16 -0.37 -13.93
C LEU A 120 -12.76 -1.70 -13.47
N VAL A 121 -13.62 -2.31 -14.28
CA VAL A 121 -14.27 -3.59 -13.97
C VAL A 121 -13.23 -4.68 -13.67
N ARG A 122 -12.14 -4.76 -14.45
CA ARG A 122 -11.07 -5.73 -14.21
C ARG A 122 -10.20 -5.40 -13.00
N ALA A 123 -10.07 -4.13 -12.64
CA ALA A 123 -9.26 -3.69 -11.52
C ALA A 123 -9.95 -3.92 -10.17
N VAL A 124 -11.29 -3.80 -10.10
CA VAL A 124 -12.05 -3.85 -8.84
C VAL A 124 -11.81 -5.13 -8.01
N PRO A 125 -11.89 -6.36 -8.57
CA PRO A 125 -11.67 -7.57 -7.76
C PRO A 125 -10.27 -7.61 -7.14
N GLY A 126 -9.25 -7.25 -7.92
CA GLY A 126 -7.87 -7.15 -7.43
C GLY A 126 -7.70 -6.04 -6.41
N ALA A 127 -8.35 -4.89 -6.62
CA ALA A 127 -8.32 -3.75 -5.71
C ALA A 127 -8.92 -4.12 -4.35
N VAL A 128 -10.06 -4.80 -4.33
CA VAL A 128 -10.73 -5.25 -3.10
C VAL A 128 -9.86 -6.28 -2.37
N LEU A 129 -9.34 -7.28 -3.08
CA LEU A 129 -8.50 -8.32 -2.48
C LEU A 129 -7.21 -7.73 -1.87
N VAL A 130 -6.50 -6.89 -2.62
CA VAL A 130 -5.27 -6.24 -2.13
C VAL A 130 -5.58 -5.32 -0.95
N SER A 131 -6.64 -4.49 -1.06
CA SER A 131 -7.05 -3.60 0.03
C SER A 131 -7.45 -4.37 1.28
N ALA A 132 -8.14 -5.51 1.14
CA ALA A 132 -8.48 -6.38 2.27
C ALA A 132 -7.25 -6.89 3.02
N LEU A 133 -6.22 -7.33 2.29
CA LEU A 133 -4.96 -7.80 2.86
C LEU A 133 -4.16 -6.66 3.50
N GLU A 134 -4.02 -5.55 2.79
CA GLU A 134 -3.22 -4.41 3.24
C GLU A 134 -3.87 -3.70 4.43
N GLU A 135 -5.17 -3.42 4.39
CA GLU A 135 -5.84 -2.76 5.53
C GLU A 135 -5.92 -3.65 6.76
N SER A 136 -6.05 -4.98 6.57
CA SER A 136 -5.88 -5.95 7.65
C SER A 136 -4.51 -5.80 8.32
N PHE A 137 -3.44 -5.80 7.53
CA PHE A 137 -2.08 -5.67 8.06
C PHE A 137 -1.81 -4.28 8.67
N PHE A 138 -2.04 -3.21 7.92
CA PHE A 138 -1.68 -1.86 8.35
C PHE A 138 -2.62 -1.32 9.43
N ARG A 139 -3.93 -1.56 9.37
CA ARG A 139 -4.87 -0.96 10.32
C ARG A 139 -5.07 -1.80 11.58
N VAL A 140 -5.32 -3.10 11.41
CA VAL A 140 -5.59 -3.96 12.57
C VAL A 140 -4.29 -4.33 13.29
N THR A 141 -3.26 -4.73 12.53
CA THR A 141 -1.98 -5.13 13.12
C THR A 141 -1.10 -3.92 13.42
N VAL A 142 -0.63 -3.16 12.42
CA VAL A 142 0.34 -2.07 12.70
C VAL A 142 -0.28 -0.95 13.55
N PHE A 143 -1.27 -0.24 13.04
CA PHE A 143 -1.90 0.89 13.72
C PHE A 143 -2.54 0.48 15.04
N GLY A 144 -3.39 -0.56 15.05
CA GLY A 144 -3.99 -1.07 16.29
C GLY A 144 -2.94 -1.50 17.32
N GLY A 145 -1.80 -2.01 16.89
CA GLY A 145 -0.65 -2.31 17.74
C GLY A 145 0.00 -1.11 18.40
N LEU A 146 0.22 -0.05 17.63
CA LEU A 146 0.82 1.20 18.06
C LEU A 146 -0.13 1.99 18.97
N ALA A 147 -1.40 2.11 18.58
CA ALA A 147 -2.42 2.88 19.30
C ALA A 147 -2.72 2.34 20.72
N ARG A 148 -2.35 1.08 21.01
CA ARG A 148 -2.45 0.51 22.37
C ARG A 148 -1.31 0.91 23.30
N ARG A 149 -0.23 1.48 22.78
CA ARG A 149 1.02 1.71 23.53
C ARG A 149 1.49 3.13 23.45
N TRP A 150 1.17 3.82 22.37
CA TRP A 150 1.62 5.17 22.07
C TRP A 150 0.42 6.13 22.05
N PRO A 151 0.65 7.44 22.28
CA PRO A 151 -0.38 8.44 22.06
C PRO A 151 -0.96 8.33 20.65
N MET A 152 -2.27 8.60 20.52
CA MET A 152 -3.00 8.41 19.27
C MET A 152 -2.34 9.14 18.08
N SER A 153 -1.91 10.38 18.28
CA SER A 153 -1.22 11.18 17.24
C SER A 153 0.07 10.51 16.76
N VAL A 154 0.87 9.96 17.67
CA VAL A 154 2.13 9.26 17.34
C VAL A 154 1.86 7.94 16.63
N ALA A 155 0.85 7.18 17.09
CA ALA A 155 0.46 5.92 16.45
C ALA A 155 -0.06 6.14 15.03
N LEU A 156 -0.91 7.15 14.83
CA LEU A 156 -1.43 7.57 13.53
C LEU A 156 -0.28 8.01 12.63
N GLY A 157 0.53 8.98 13.06
CA GLY A 157 1.63 9.50 12.27
C GLY A 157 2.62 8.42 11.84
N THR A 158 3.02 7.55 12.77
CA THR A 158 3.98 6.47 12.49
C THR A 158 3.39 5.43 11.54
N SER A 159 2.15 4.98 11.76
CA SER A 159 1.53 3.97 10.90
C SER A 159 1.30 4.49 9.48
N SER A 160 0.94 5.76 9.35
CA SER A 160 0.74 6.43 8.07
C SER A 160 2.03 6.68 7.32
N ALA A 161 3.10 7.10 8.02
CA ALA A 161 4.44 7.22 7.45
C ALA A 161 4.95 5.88 6.91
N LEU A 162 4.80 4.81 7.71
CA LEU A 162 5.17 3.45 7.28
C LEU A 162 4.36 2.99 6.06
N TYR A 163 3.05 3.23 6.07
CA TYR A 163 2.17 2.90 4.94
C TYR A 163 2.62 3.60 3.65
N GLY A 164 2.95 4.89 3.71
CA GLY A 164 3.47 5.63 2.55
C GLY A 164 4.82 5.09 2.07
N ALA A 165 5.78 4.93 2.98
CA ALA A 165 7.16 4.55 2.66
C ALA A 165 7.27 3.19 1.97
N VAL A 166 6.57 2.16 2.48
CA VAL A 166 6.68 0.79 1.95
C VAL A 166 6.21 0.64 0.51
N HIS A 167 5.29 1.50 0.05
CA HIS A 167 4.77 1.47 -1.31
C HIS A 167 5.76 1.96 -2.37
N PHE A 168 6.80 2.68 -1.95
CA PHE A 168 7.86 3.17 -2.82
C PHE A 168 9.16 2.36 -2.70
N ILE A 169 9.15 1.27 -1.92
CA ILE A 169 10.23 0.26 -1.92
C ILE A 169 10.11 -0.53 -3.22
N THR A 170 10.52 0.07 -4.33
CA THR A 170 10.42 -0.52 -5.65
C THR A 170 11.72 -1.25 -6.03
N PRO A 171 11.64 -2.43 -6.66
CA PRO A 171 12.82 -3.20 -7.02
C PRO A 171 13.73 -2.45 -8.01
N ASP A 172 15.03 -2.48 -7.78
CA ASP A 172 16.03 -1.96 -8.70
C ASP A 172 16.30 -2.97 -9.82
N ARG A 173 15.57 -2.83 -10.94
CA ARG A 173 15.68 -3.75 -12.07
C ARG A 173 16.99 -3.62 -12.85
N SER A 174 17.73 -2.52 -12.67
CA SER A 174 19.05 -2.30 -13.28
C SER A 174 20.20 -2.90 -12.49
N PHE A 175 19.94 -3.33 -11.25
CA PHE A 175 20.98 -3.91 -10.41
C PHE A 175 21.39 -5.29 -10.92
N VAL A 176 22.71 -5.45 -11.11
CA VAL A 176 23.33 -6.72 -11.49
C VAL A 176 24.29 -7.12 -10.37
N ALA A 177 24.02 -8.28 -9.75
CA ALA A 177 24.94 -8.84 -8.76
C ALA A 177 26.21 -9.33 -9.45
N THR A 178 27.36 -8.91 -8.93
CA THR A 178 28.68 -9.24 -9.50
C THR A 178 29.31 -10.49 -8.88
N SER A 179 28.79 -10.94 -7.74
CA SER A 179 29.25 -12.14 -7.04
C SER A 179 28.13 -12.77 -6.21
N ALA A 180 28.38 -13.96 -5.66
CA ALA A 180 27.48 -14.65 -4.73
C ALA A 180 27.60 -14.14 -3.28
N SER A 181 28.38 -13.07 -3.03
CA SER A 181 28.62 -12.54 -1.69
C SER A 181 27.35 -11.92 -1.09
N PRO A 182 27.02 -12.16 0.21
CA PRO A 182 25.92 -11.49 0.90
C PRO A 182 25.97 -9.96 0.82
N LEU A 183 27.17 -9.39 0.66
CA LEU A 183 27.36 -7.94 0.48
C LEU A 183 26.61 -7.41 -0.76
N GLU A 184 26.49 -8.19 -1.83
CA GLU A 184 25.76 -7.77 -3.03
C GLU A 184 24.27 -7.57 -2.76
N GLY A 185 23.67 -8.40 -1.90
CA GLY A 185 22.27 -8.22 -1.53
C GLY A 185 22.05 -7.04 -0.57
N LEU A 186 23.03 -6.71 0.27
CA LEU A 186 23.03 -5.47 1.04
C LEU A 186 23.21 -4.23 0.15
N ARG A 187 24.06 -4.31 -0.88
CA ARG A 187 24.21 -3.24 -1.89
C ARG A 187 22.92 -3.02 -2.67
N TYR A 188 22.24 -4.10 -3.07
CA TYR A 188 20.92 -4.02 -3.69
C TYR A 188 19.90 -3.37 -2.76
N LEU A 189 19.85 -3.79 -1.48
CA LEU A 189 18.96 -3.16 -0.51
C LEU A 189 19.26 -1.67 -0.36
N GLY A 190 20.54 -1.29 -0.31
CA GLY A 190 20.99 0.10 -0.32
C GLY A 190 20.51 0.88 -1.54
N SER A 191 20.56 0.28 -2.74
CA SER A 191 20.08 0.93 -3.97
C SER A 191 18.56 1.12 -3.98
N VAL A 192 17.80 0.14 -3.46
CA VAL A 192 16.34 0.25 -3.30
C VAL A 192 15.99 1.35 -2.28
N LEU A 193 16.66 1.39 -1.13
CA LEU A 193 16.42 2.41 -0.10
C LEU A 193 16.85 3.80 -0.56
N GLY A 194 17.93 3.93 -1.33
CA GLY A 194 18.37 5.21 -1.89
C GLY A 194 17.31 5.86 -2.79
N ARG A 195 16.52 5.07 -3.52
CA ARG A 195 15.42 5.57 -4.37
C ARG A 195 14.28 6.19 -3.56
N LEU A 196 14.05 5.75 -2.32
CA LEU A 196 13.05 6.33 -1.42
C LEU A 196 13.37 7.79 -1.04
N LEU A 197 14.65 8.14 -1.02
CA LEU A 197 15.12 9.45 -0.56
C LEU A 197 15.14 10.50 -1.66
N THR A 198 14.70 10.16 -2.87
CA THR A 198 14.56 11.12 -3.98
C THR A 198 13.38 12.05 -3.73
N THR A 199 13.52 13.35 -4.04
CA THR A 199 12.46 14.36 -3.81
C THR A 199 11.09 13.95 -4.38
N PRO A 200 10.96 13.48 -5.64
CA PRO A 200 9.66 13.05 -6.16
C PRO A 200 9.04 11.90 -5.36
N THR A 201 9.87 10.98 -4.89
CA THR A 201 9.42 9.85 -4.07
C THR A 201 8.99 10.31 -2.69
N LEU A 202 9.73 11.21 -2.03
CA LEU A 202 9.36 11.75 -0.73
C LEU A 202 8.02 12.50 -0.76
N VAL A 203 7.78 13.29 -1.81
CA VAL A 203 6.49 13.99 -2.01
C VAL A 203 5.36 12.97 -2.20
N ALA A 204 5.58 11.93 -3.00
CA ALA A 204 4.58 10.88 -3.22
C ALA A 204 4.34 10.02 -1.96
N VAL A 205 5.39 9.77 -1.16
CA VAL A 205 5.29 9.14 0.17
C VAL A 205 4.42 9.99 1.08
N ALA A 206 4.62 11.31 1.12
CA ALA A 206 3.80 12.21 1.93
C ALA A 206 2.31 12.15 1.53
N GLY A 207 2.02 12.17 0.23
CA GLY A 207 0.66 12.02 -0.29
C GLY A 207 0.00 10.70 0.10
N LEU A 208 0.74 9.60 -0.01
CA LEU A 208 0.23 8.29 0.38
C LEU A 208 0.14 8.12 1.90
N SER A 209 1.01 8.76 2.67
CA SER A 209 0.90 8.86 4.12
C SER A 209 -0.34 9.63 4.56
N LEU A 210 -0.72 10.69 3.85
CA LEU A 210 -1.98 11.39 4.10
C LEU A 210 -3.18 10.46 3.90
N MET A 211 -3.23 9.68 2.81
CA MET A 211 -4.26 8.65 2.61
C MET A 211 -4.26 7.61 3.75
N GLY A 212 -3.08 7.16 4.16
CA GLY A 212 -2.91 6.26 5.30
C GLY A 212 -3.48 6.85 6.60
N ALA A 213 -3.32 8.16 6.83
CA ALA A 213 -3.86 8.86 7.98
C ALA A 213 -5.39 8.90 7.95
N VAL A 214 -5.98 9.19 6.79
CA VAL A 214 -7.44 9.13 6.60
C VAL A 214 -7.98 7.75 6.97
N LEU A 215 -7.36 6.67 6.49
CA LEU A 215 -7.79 5.31 6.80
C LEU A 215 -7.62 4.95 8.29
N CYS A 216 -6.56 5.45 8.95
CA CYS A 216 -6.43 5.31 10.41
C CYS A 216 -7.55 6.06 11.16
N VAL A 217 -7.91 7.27 10.72
CA VAL A 217 -9.02 8.05 11.30
C VAL A 217 -10.35 7.33 11.08
N VAL A 218 -10.59 6.79 9.89
CA VAL A 218 -11.77 5.98 9.57
C VAL A 218 -11.89 4.82 10.54
N LEU A 219 -10.85 3.99 10.65
CA LEU A 219 -10.89 2.83 11.56
C LEU A 219 -11.09 3.28 13.01
N TRP A 220 -10.40 4.34 13.45
CA TRP A 220 -10.53 4.82 14.83
C TRP A 220 -11.94 5.32 15.15
N ARG A 221 -12.54 6.10 14.24
CA ARG A 221 -13.86 6.71 14.42
C ARG A 221 -15.00 5.71 14.29
N THR A 222 -14.94 4.85 13.28
CA THR A 222 -16.05 3.96 12.91
C THR A 222 -15.87 2.55 13.48
N GLY A 223 -14.63 2.12 13.71
CA GLY A 223 -14.31 0.72 13.98
C GLY A 223 -14.47 -0.20 12.76
N SER A 224 -14.67 0.35 11.56
CA SER A 224 -14.95 -0.43 10.35
C SER A 224 -13.73 -0.64 9.47
N LEU A 225 -13.31 -1.90 9.39
CA LEU A 225 -12.36 -2.41 8.41
C LEU A 225 -12.99 -2.47 7.02
N ALA A 226 -14.27 -2.87 6.90
CA ALA A 226 -14.98 -2.88 5.62
C ALA A 226 -14.95 -1.51 4.90
N LEU A 227 -15.17 -0.44 5.66
CA LEU A 227 -15.13 0.93 5.14
C LEU A 227 -13.71 1.32 4.70
N CYS A 228 -12.68 0.95 5.48
CA CYS A 228 -11.27 1.18 5.11
C CYS A 228 -10.92 0.43 3.81
N VAL A 229 -11.30 -0.83 3.70
CA VAL A 229 -11.07 -1.66 2.51
C VAL A 229 -11.78 -1.08 1.29
N GLY A 230 -13.03 -0.64 1.46
CA GLY A 230 -13.77 0.06 0.43
C GLY A 230 -13.02 1.31 -0.06
N MET A 231 -12.65 2.19 0.86
CA MET A 231 -11.96 3.45 0.53
C MET A 231 -10.64 3.22 -0.20
N HIS A 232 -9.82 2.30 0.30
CA HIS A 232 -8.56 1.95 -0.33
C HIS A 232 -8.80 1.35 -1.74
N ALA A 233 -9.76 0.43 -1.89
CA ALA A 233 -10.09 -0.14 -3.20
C ALA A 233 -10.56 0.93 -4.20
N GLY A 234 -11.30 1.95 -3.75
CA GLY A 234 -11.72 3.10 -4.55
C GLY A 234 -10.53 3.89 -5.11
N TRP A 235 -9.59 4.29 -4.25
CA TRP A 235 -8.36 4.98 -4.69
C TRP A 235 -7.50 4.12 -5.61
N PHE A 236 -7.34 2.83 -5.31
CA PHE A 236 -6.58 1.91 -6.14
C PHE A 236 -7.19 1.78 -7.54
N ALA A 237 -8.51 1.61 -7.61
CA ALA A 237 -9.24 1.48 -8.88
C ALA A 237 -9.10 2.74 -9.74
N VAL A 238 -9.29 3.93 -9.15
CA VAL A 238 -9.08 5.21 -9.84
C VAL A 238 -7.64 5.36 -10.30
N THR A 239 -6.66 4.97 -9.48
CA THR A 239 -5.23 5.01 -9.86
C THR A 239 -4.95 4.13 -11.08
N LYS A 240 -5.57 2.95 -11.19
CA LYS A 240 -5.43 2.08 -12.38
C LYS A 240 -6.04 2.72 -13.62
N VAL A 241 -7.21 3.32 -13.50
CA VAL A 241 -7.86 4.06 -14.59
C VAL A 241 -7.00 5.26 -15.01
N ALA A 242 -6.50 6.05 -14.05
CA ALA A 242 -5.63 7.18 -14.29
C ALA A 242 -4.35 6.79 -15.03
N ILE A 243 -3.66 5.72 -14.58
CA ILE A 243 -2.44 5.21 -15.24
C ILE A 243 -2.73 4.76 -16.68
N TYR A 244 -3.90 4.16 -16.91
CA TYR A 244 -4.32 3.68 -18.24
C TYR A 244 -4.68 4.82 -19.20
N LEU A 245 -5.43 5.82 -18.71
CA LEU A 245 -5.89 6.96 -19.49
C LEU A 245 -4.81 8.01 -19.76
N SER A 246 -3.66 7.91 -19.10
CA SER A 246 -2.59 8.90 -19.20
C SER A 246 -1.38 8.42 -20.00
N THR A 247 -0.56 9.35 -20.44
CA THR A 247 0.81 9.18 -20.93
C THR A 247 1.75 10.04 -20.09
N LEU A 248 3.05 9.73 -20.12
CA LEU A 248 4.06 10.62 -19.54
C LEU A 248 4.56 11.56 -20.61
N GLU A 249 4.72 12.82 -20.25
CA GLU A 249 5.34 13.82 -21.09
C GLU A 249 6.87 13.84 -20.91
N ALA A 250 7.57 14.53 -21.80
CA ALA A 250 9.00 14.73 -21.69
C ALA A 250 9.34 15.46 -20.38
N GLY A 251 10.40 15.04 -19.68
CA GLY A 251 10.81 15.64 -18.39
C GLY A 251 10.16 15.01 -17.15
N ALA A 252 9.36 13.95 -17.28
CA ALA A 252 8.85 13.21 -16.12
C ALA A 252 9.99 12.62 -15.25
N PRO A 253 9.82 12.56 -13.91
CA PRO A 253 10.89 12.18 -12.97
C PRO A 253 11.31 10.70 -13.06
N ALA A 254 10.47 9.86 -13.66
CA ALA A 254 10.77 8.47 -13.91
C ALA A 254 9.95 7.96 -15.10
N ALA A 255 10.37 6.86 -15.72
CA ALA A 255 9.66 6.27 -16.85
C ALA A 255 8.49 5.37 -16.43
N GLY A 256 7.58 5.13 -17.39
CA GLY A 256 6.51 4.13 -17.28
C GLY A 256 5.54 4.34 -16.11
N SER A 257 5.07 3.23 -15.54
CA SER A 257 4.06 3.28 -14.47
C SER A 257 4.57 3.83 -13.13
N ILE A 258 5.90 3.92 -12.94
CA ILE A 258 6.50 4.48 -11.72
C ILE A 258 6.42 6.00 -11.80
N GLY A 259 6.84 6.61 -12.92
CA GLY A 259 6.70 8.05 -13.13
C GLY A 259 5.27 8.54 -12.97
N LYS A 260 4.31 7.84 -13.59
CA LYS A 260 2.88 8.16 -13.45
C LYS A 260 2.43 8.10 -11.99
N ARG A 261 2.85 7.08 -11.24
CA ARG A 261 2.49 6.94 -9.82
C ARG A 261 3.07 8.05 -8.96
N LEU A 262 4.33 8.42 -9.19
CA LEU A 262 4.99 9.53 -8.48
C LEU A 262 4.24 10.84 -8.70
N LEU A 263 3.87 11.14 -9.96
CA LEU A 263 3.16 12.37 -10.31
C LEU A 263 1.71 12.37 -9.80
N LEU A 264 1.00 11.26 -9.91
CA LEU A 264 -0.37 11.13 -9.39
C LEU A 264 -0.39 11.29 -7.86
N LEU A 265 0.40 10.51 -7.13
CA LEU A 265 0.37 10.49 -5.66
C LEU A 265 1.06 11.72 -5.04
N GLY A 266 2.01 12.33 -5.74
CA GLY A 266 2.66 13.56 -5.33
C GLY A 266 1.87 14.83 -5.69
N SER A 267 0.76 14.71 -6.42
CA SER A 267 -0.03 15.87 -6.84
C SER A 267 -0.84 16.47 -5.68
N PRO A 268 -0.79 17.80 -5.46
CA PRO A 268 -1.64 18.48 -4.48
C PRO A 268 -3.14 18.22 -4.68
N TRP A 269 -3.58 17.95 -5.90
CA TRP A 269 -4.98 17.66 -6.21
C TRP A 269 -5.43 16.31 -5.66
N VAL A 270 -4.54 15.31 -5.64
CA VAL A 270 -4.82 14.03 -4.98
C VAL A 270 -4.85 14.20 -3.46
N TRP A 271 -4.06 15.13 -2.91
CA TRP A 271 -4.12 15.45 -1.49
C TRP A 271 -5.42 16.15 -1.13
N LEU A 272 -5.92 17.04 -1.99
CA LEU A 272 -7.25 17.62 -1.87
C LEU A 272 -8.32 16.53 -1.86
N ALA A 273 -8.26 15.55 -2.78
CA ALA A 273 -9.19 14.41 -2.76
C ALA A 273 -9.13 13.63 -1.43
N ALA A 274 -7.93 13.39 -0.88
CA ALA A 274 -7.78 12.75 0.43
C ALA A 274 -8.38 13.60 1.56
N VAL A 275 -8.21 14.92 1.54
CA VAL A 275 -8.83 15.85 2.51
C VAL A 275 -10.35 15.84 2.39
N LEU A 276 -10.91 15.84 1.17
CA LEU A 276 -12.36 15.74 0.95
C LEU A 276 -12.91 14.42 1.51
N THR A 277 -12.22 13.30 1.30
CA THR A 277 -12.57 12.02 1.92
C THR A 277 -12.48 12.09 3.45
N ALA A 278 -11.45 12.76 4.00
CA ALA A 278 -11.31 12.96 5.44
C ALA A 278 -12.48 13.77 6.02
N VAL A 279 -12.86 14.87 5.37
CA VAL A 279 -14.01 15.71 5.78
C VAL A 279 -15.29 14.89 5.76
N PHE A 280 -15.54 14.13 4.69
CA PHE A 280 -16.69 13.23 4.61
C PHE A 280 -16.74 12.28 5.82
N VAL A 281 -15.61 11.65 6.18
CA VAL A 281 -15.51 10.74 7.33
C VAL A 281 -15.76 11.46 8.66
N LEU A 282 -15.23 12.68 8.81
CA LEU A 282 -15.39 13.46 10.03
C LEU A 282 -16.82 13.94 10.24
N LEU A 283 -17.54 14.22 9.15
CA LEU A 283 -18.95 14.61 9.17
C LEU A 283 -19.89 13.43 9.47
N GLN A 284 -19.47 12.19 9.26
CA GLN A 284 -20.27 11.04 9.67
C GLN A 284 -20.37 10.97 11.19
N ARG A 285 -21.60 10.76 11.69
CA ARG A 285 -21.83 10.49 13.11
C ARG A 285 -21.15 9.17 13.47
N PRO A 286 -20.37 9.11 14.56
CA PRO A 286 -19.83 7.83 15.01
C PRO A 286 -21.01 6.90 15.30
N PRO A 287 -20.90 5.59 14.97
CA PRO A 287 -21.93 4.64 15.37
C PRO A 287 -22.16 4.75 16.88
N GLY A 288 -23.42 4.85 17.30
CA GLY A 288 -23.80 5.09 18.69
C GLY A 288 -23.11 4.11 19.63
N ARG A 289 -22.58 4.60 20.76
CA ARG A 289 -21.87 3.79 21.78
C ARG A 289 -22.69 2.61 22.31
N GLU A 290 -24.01 2.65 22.18
CA GLU A 290 -24.94 1.63 22.67
C GLU A 290 -24.72 0.25 22.03
N SER A 291 -24.35 0.17 20.74
CA SER A 291 -24.18 -1.13 20.07
C SER A 291 -22.89 -1.90 20.47
N ARG A 292 -21.91 -1.23 21.10
CA ARG A 292 -20.67 -1.87 21.60
C ARG A 292 -20.82 -2.47 23.00
N ALA A 293 -21.86 -2.06 23.75
CA ALA A 293 -22.15 -2.63 25.05
C ALA A 293 -22.91 -3.97 24.95
N GLU A 294 -23.73 -4.13 23.90
CA GLU A 294 -24.50 -5.36 23.67
C GLU A 294 -23.68 -6.50 23.06
N SER A 295 -22.65 -6.22 22.25
CA SER A 295 -21.76 -7.26 21.70
C SER A 295 -20.65 -7.73 22.64
N ARG A 296 -20.61 -7.19 23.86
CA ARG A 296 -19.69 -7.57 24.94
C ARG A 296 -20.37 -8.34 26.08
N LYS A 297 -21.67 -8.60 25.98
CA LYS A 297 -22.41 -9.54 26.81
C LYS A 297 -22.52 -10.87 26.08
#